data_AF-A0A914Q8U0-F1
#
_entry.id   AF-A0A914Q8U0-F1
#
_cell.length_a   1.000
_cell.length_b   1.000
_cell.length_c   1.000
_cell.angle_alpha   90.00
_cell.angle_beta   90.00
_cell.angle_gamma   90.00
#
_symmetry.space_group_name_H-M   'P 1'
#
loop_
_entity.id
_entity.type
_entity.pdbx_description
1 polymer ?
#
loop_
_entity_poly.entity_id
_entity_poly.type
_entity_poly.pdbx_seq_one_letter_code
_entity_poly.pdbx_strand_id
1 'polypeptide(L)' 'MIHGHLVQWHKANKRFFKCSSCKQRIAIFEILPTKPCKICGCTSFDRVGMRDERMVKEDKLQIRGDEIPFVNR' A
#
# COMPACT_ATOMS: atom_id res chain seq x y z
N MET A 1 6.32 18.89 17.90
CA MET A 1 6.18 20.22 17.27
C MET A 1 5.58 20.02 15.89
N ILE A 2 4.27 20.25 15.74
CA ILE A 2 3.62 20.30 14.42
C ILE A 2 3.80 21.73 13.91
N HIS A 3 4.93 21.96 13.21
CA HIS A 3 5.16 23.24 12.56
C HIS A 3 4.08 23.41 11.48
N GLY A 4 3.23 24.43 11.62
CA GLY A 4 2.10 24.72 10.76
C GLY A 4 2.52 25.15 9.36
N HIS A 5 2.95 24.20 8.53
CA HIS A 5 3.26 24.45 7.13
C HIS A 5 1.98 24.76 6.35
N LEU A 6 2.03 25.79 5.51
CA LEU A 6 0.96 26.07 4.55
C LEU A 6 0.94 24.98 3.49
N VAL A 7 -0.19 24.30 3.36
CA VAL A 7 -0.37 23.21 2.38
C VAL A 7 -1.21 23.72 1.21
N GLN A 8 -0.74 23.47 -0.01
CA GLN A 8 -1.50 23.70 -1.24
C GLN A 8 -2.00 22.39 -1.83
N TRP A 9 -3.28 22.35 -2.18
CA TRP A 9 -3.93 21.18 -2.73
C TRP A 9 -4.10 21.33 -4.24
N HIS A 10 -3.73 20.29 -4.98
CA HIS A 10 -3.91 20.22 -6.43
C HIS A 10 -4.15 18.78 -6.88
N LYS A 11 -4.67 18.61 -8.09
CA LYS A 11 -4.85 17.28 -8.70
C LYS A 11 -3.52 16.80 -9.28
N ALA A 12 -3.18 15.53 -9.05
CA ALA A 12 -1.97 14.90 -9.57
C ALA A 12 -2.22 13.44 -9.97
N ASN A 13 -1.41 12.93 -10.91
CA ASN A 13 -1.49 11.55 -11.37
C ASN A 13 -0.55 10.66 -10.56
N LYS A 14 -1.13 9.73 -9.80
CA LYS A 14 -0.36 8.73 -9.05
C LYS A 14 0.13 7.63 -10.00
N ARG A 15 1.42 7.29 -9.92
CA ARG A 15 2.07 6.25 -10.72
C ARG A 15 2.56 5.12 -9.81
N PHE A 16 2.51 3.89 -10.30
CA PHE A 16 2.84 2.70 -9.52
C PHE A 16 4.06 1.98 -10.11
N PHE A 17 4.95 1.55 -9.22
CA PHE A 17 6.18 0.85 -9.58
C PHE A 17 6.42 -0.34 -8.65
N LYS A 18 7.20 -1.30 -9.13
CA LYS A 18 7.67 -2.45 -8.36
C LYS A 18 9.18 -2.57 -8.50
N CYS A 19 9.90 -2.74 -7.38
CA CYS A 19 11.33 -2.98 -7.41
C CYS A 19 11.62 -4.27 -8.18
N SER A 20 12.53 -4.20 -9.14
CA SER A 20 12.84 -5.34 -10.01
C SER A 20 13.54 -6.47 -9.25
N SER A 21 14.25 -6.15 -8.15
CA SER A 21 14.92 -7.10 -7.25
C SER A 21 13.96 -7.68 -6.19
N CYS A 22 13.58 -6.92 -5.17
CA CYS A 22 12.81 -7.43 -4.02
C CYS A 22 11.29 -7.42 -4.19
N LYS A 23 10.79 -6.95 -5.35
CA LYS A 23 9.36 -6.86 -5.66
C LYS A 23 8.55 -5.92 -4.76
N GLN A 24 9.22 -5.11 -3.93
CA GLN A 24 8.59 -4.07 -3.14
C GLN A 24 7.89 -3.04 -4.03
N ARG A 25 6.63 -2.74 -3.73
CA ARG A 25 5.84 -1.76 -4.49
C ARG A 25 5.94 -0.38 -3.89
N ILE A 26 5.95 0.63 -4.74
CA ILE A 26 5.90 2.04 -4.37
C ILE A 26 4.91 2.79 -5.27
N ALA A 27 4.40 3.91 -4.77
CA ALA A 27 3.58 4.83 -5.54
C ALA A 27 4.12 6.25 -5.38
N ILE A 28 4.25 6.96 -6.49
CA ILE A 28 4.87 8.29 -6.57
C ILE A 28 4.06 9.19 -7.51
N PHE A 29 4.30 10.50 -7.48
CA PHE A 29 3.67 11.46 -8.40
C PHE A 29 4.62 11.88 -9.53
N GLU A 30 5.92 11.69 -9.36
CA GLU A 30 6.94 11.93 -10.38
C GLU A 30 6.92 10.87 -11.48
N ILE A 31 7.58 11.17 -12.61
CA ILE A 31 7.59 10.30 -13.81
C ILE A 31 8.28 8.96 -13.53
N LEU A 32 9.35 8.96 -12.72
CA LEU A 32 10.16 7.79 -12.34
C LEU A 32 10.67 7.92 -10.88
N PRO A 33 10.94 6.80 -10.19
CA PRO A 33 11.55 6.82 -8.86
C PRO A 33 12.97 7.38 -8.90
N THR A 34 13.24 8.40 -8.07
CA THR A 34 14.58 8.99 -7.90
C THR A 34 15.32 8.41 -6.69
N LYS A 35 14.58 7.83 -5.74
CA LYS A 35 15.12 7.24 -4.52
C LYS A 35 15.29 5.73 -4.67
N PRO A 36 16.36 5.14 -4.09
CA PRO A 36 16.55 3.69 -4.11
C PRO A 36 15.45 2.97 -3.32
N CYS A 37 15.30 1.67 -3.59
CA CYS A 37 14.38 0.82 -2.86
C CYS A 37 14.71 0.82 -1.37
N LYS A 38 13.71 1.11 -0.53
CA LYS A 38 13.88 1.15 0.93
C LYS A 38 14.21 -0.21 1.56
N ILE A 39 13.93 -1.32 0.86
CA ILE A 39 14.17 -2.67 1.38
C ILE A 39 15.54 -3.20 0.95
N CYS A 40 15.87 -3.14 -0.34
CA CYS A 40 17.11 -3.74 -0.86
C CYS A 40 18.13 -2.75 -1.43
N GLY A 41 17.85 -1.44 -1.43
CA GLY A 41 18.75 -0.42 -1.97
C GLY A 41 18.86 -0.34 -3.50
N CYS A 42 18.25 -1.27 -4.24
CA CYS A 42 18.28 -1.26 -5.70
C CYS A 42 17.53 -0.04 -6.29
N THR A 43 18.03 0.50 -7.39
CA THR A 43 17.45 1.64 -8.12
C THR A 43 16.61 1.22 -9.33
N SER A 44 16.53 -0.08 -9.63
CA SER A 44 15.75 -0.62 -10.73
C SER A 44 14.29 -0.87 -10.32
N PHE A 45 13.38 -0.28 -11.08
CA PHE A 45 11.94 -0.35 -10.87
C PHE A 45 11.19 -0.56 -12.19
N ASP A 46 10.26 -1.50 -12.19
CA ASP A 46 9.36 -1.76 -13.31
C ASP A 46 8.06 -0.97 -13.11
N ARG A 47 7.56 -0.31 -14.17
CA ARG A 47 6.25 0.32 -14.16
C ARG A 47 5.16 -0.74 -14.09
N VAL A 48 4.20 -0.57 -13.19
CA VAL A 48 3.10 -1.52 -12.99
C VAL A 48 1.77 -0.78 -12.87
N GLY A 49 0.67 -1.51 -13.01
CA GLY A 49 -0.66 -0.98 -12.71
C GLY A 49 -0.91 -0.78 -11.21
N MET A 50 -2.09 -0.26 -10.90
CA MET A 50 -2.62 -0.28 -9.53
C MET A 50 -2.70 -1.73 -9.03
N ARG A 51 -2.57 -1.95 -7.72
CA ARG A 51 -2.75 -3.29 -7.16
C ARG A 51 -4.23 -3.64 -7.22
N ASP A 52 -4.52 -4.89 -7.54
CA ASP A 52 -5.88 -5.43 -7.37
C ASP A 52 -6.35 -5.21 -5.93
N GLU A 53 -7.66 -5.11 -5.79
CA GLU A 53 -8.29 -5.04 -4.49
C GLU A 53 -7.81 -6.20 -3.61
N ARG A 54 -7.59 -5.90 -2.33
CA ARG A 54 -7.25 -6.95 -1.39
C ARG A 54 -8.48 -7.82 -1.24
N MET A 55 -8.47 -8.99 -1.87
CA MET A 55 -9.44 -10.04 -1.58
C MET A 55 -9.27 -10.42 -0.10
N VAL A 56 -10.23 -9.97 0.71
CA VAL A 56 -10.40 -10.49 2.06
C VAL A 56 -10.94 -11.90 1.84
N LYS A 57 -10.28 -12.92 2.43
CA LYS A 57 -10.84 -14.26 2.43
C LYS A 57 -12.25 -14.15 3.01
N GLU A 58 -13.23 -14.80 2.39
CA GLU A 58 -14.57 -14.86 2.97
C GLU A 58 -14.44 -15.43 4.37
N ASP A 59 -14.53 -14.56 5.38
CA ASP A 59 -14.77 -15.01 6.74
C ASP A 59 -16.11 -15.73 6.67
N LYS A 60 -16.15 -16.99 7.11
CA LYS A 60 -17.41 -17.71 7.30
C LYS A 60 -18.22 -16.90 8.31
N LEU A 61 -19.09 -16.03 7.81
CA LEU A 61 -20.03 -15.28 8.63
C LEU A 61 -20.89 -16.32 9.36
N GLN A 62 -20.71 -16.42 10.67
CA GLN A 62 -21.60 -17.24 11.48
C GLN A 62 -22.97 -16.59 11.51
N ILE A 63 -24.02 -17.41 11.52
CA ILE A 63 -25.39 -16.93 11.67
C ILE A 63 -25.50 -16.30 13.06
N ARG A 64 -26.13 -15.12 13.16
CA ARG A 64 -26.42 -14.47 14.45
C ARG A 64 -27.14 -15.45 15.37
N GLY A 65 -26.49 -15.82 16.48
CA GLY A 65 -26.96 -16.85 17.42
C GLY A 65 -25.94 -17.96 17.70
N ASP A 66 -25.02 -18.22 16.76
CA ASP A 66 -23.92 -19.19 16.92
C ASP A 66 -22.61 -18.55 17.40
N GLU A 67 -22.68 -17.31 17.89
CA GLU A 67 -21.52 -16.58 18.41
C GLU A 67 -21.00 -17.28 19.67
N ILE A 68 -19.80 -17.86 19.57
CA ILE A 68 -19.14 -18.50 20.70
C ILE A 68 -18.67 -17.36 21.63
N PRO A 69 -19.07 -17.34 22.93
CA PRO A 69 -18.59 -16.32 23.85
C PRO A 69 -17.06 -16.34 23.93
N PHE A 70 -16.44 -15.16 23.98
CA PHE A 70 -14.98 -14.95 24.03
C PHE A 70 -14.32 -15.45 25.33
N VAL A 71 -14.95 -16.37 26.05
CA VAL A 71 -14.47 -16.90 27.33
C VAL A 71 -14.14 -18.36 27.11
N ASN A 72 -12.91 -18.60 26.64
CA ASN A 72 -11.99 -19.59 27.21
C ASN A 72 -10.73 -19.71 26.35
N ARG A 73 -9.72 -18.88 26.66
CA ARG A 73 -8.36 -19.37 26.88
C ARG A 73 -7.58 -18.42 27.79
#